data_AF-A0A923TH99-F1
#
_entry.id   AF-A0A923TH99-F1
#
_cell.length_a   1.000
_cell.length_b   1.000
_cell.length_c   1.000
_cell.angle_alpha   90.00
_cell.angle_beta   90.00
_cell.angle_gamma   90.00
#
_symmetry.space_group_name_H-M   'P 1'
#
loop_
_entity.id
_entity.type
_entity.pdbx_description
1 polymer ?
#
loop_
_entity_poly.entity_id
_entity_poly.type
_entity_poly.pdbx_seq_one_letter_code
_entity_poly.pdbx_strand_id
1 'polypeptide(L)'
;MSVKHILIFMLMLTPTLANAGEVTESHSNVRSVGMGGVWMSIVNNQDALFVNPAALSKISGFDWNVLNAEIGINGLGTYDELKGINTSNPNSYSALYGKQIWLHANAKTAIAVPNLAFGVYNESNVSLELHNPAFPQFQTHFISDNGVVLGGAFNVMPGVSGGIALKQISRWGGDKDIDLGVLAGGNIGNIGDQFANKGRAYGVDIALQTVLPSPFSPTLS
;
A
#
# COMPACT_ATOMS: atom_id res chain seq x y z
N MET A 1 40.38 30.45 6.14
CA MET A 1 39.21 29.69 5.64
C MET A 1 38.16 30.70 5.21
N SER A 2 37.78 30.73 3.92
CA SER A 2 36.87 31.77 3.39
C SER A 2 35.45 31.61 3.96
N VAL A 3 34.77 32.71 4.27
CA VAL A 3 33.39 32.77 4.83
C VAL A 3 32.41 31.88 4.05
N LYS A 4 32.61 31.70 2.74
CA LYS A 4 31.81 30.80 1.89
C LYS A 4 31.86 29.33 2.34
N HIS A 5 33.00 28.86 2.85
CA HIS A 5 33.16 27.48 3.32
C HIS A 5 32.50 27.25 4.68
N ILE A 6 32.46 28.27 5.52
CA ILE A 6 31.78 28.23 6.83
C ILE A 6 30.26 28.17 6.61
N LEU A 7 29.74 28.92 5.64
CA LEU A 7 28.31 28.97 5.33
C LEU A 7 27.80 27.63 4.74
N ILE A 8 28.59 26.99 3.87
CA ILE A 8 28.28 25.66 3.33
C ILE A 8 28.32 24.60 4.44
N PHE A 9 29.33 24.67 5.32
CA PHE A 9 29.45 23.74 6.45
C PHE A 9 28.29 23.89 7.44
N MET A 10 27.84 25.13 7.69
CA MET A 10 26.71 25.41 8.57
C MET A 10 25.36 24.98 7.98
N LEU A 11 25.22 25.00 6.64
CA LEU A 11 24.02 24.50 5.95
C LEU A 11 23.92 22.97 5.96
N MET A 12 25.05 22.25 6.07
CA MET A 12 25.07 20.80 6.19
C MET A 12 24.81 20.30 7.63
N LEU A 13 24.86 21.21 8.61
CA LEU A 13 24.70 20.91 10.04
C LEU A 13 23.28 21.17 10.57
N THR A 14 22.34 21.65 9.75
CA THR A 14 20.94 21.74 10.16
C THR A 14 20.28 20.38 10.05
N PRO A 15 19.94 19.71 11.16
CA PRO A 15 19.19 18.46 11.10
C PRO A 15 17.80 18.76 10.57
N THR A 16 17.51 18.31 9.35
CA THR A 16 16.13 18.20 8.89
C THR A 16 15.42 17.24 9.83
N LEU A 17 14.32 17.68 10.44
CA LEU A 17 13.46 16.84 11.28
C LEU A 17 13.02 15.61 10.48
N ALA A 18 13.73 14.50 10.66
CA ALA A 18 13.41 13.22 10.04
C ALA A 18 12.23 12.63 10.83
N ASN A 19 11.01 12.86 10.34
CA ASN A 19 9.85 12.09 10.76
C ASN A 19 9.98 10.69 10.16
N ALA A 20 10.55 9.77 10.93
CA ALA A 20 10.54 8.34 10.61
C ALA A 20 9.15 7.79 10.99
N GLY A 21 8.21 7.89 10.06
CA GLY A 21 6.98 7.09 10.08
C GLY A 21 7.18 5.85 9.23
N GLU A 22 6.52 4.74 9.58
CA GLU A 22 6.48 3.56 8.72
C GLU A 22 5.85 3.95 7.37
N VAL A 23 6.64 3.84 6.30
CA VAL A 23 6.14 4.02 4.94
C VAL A 23 5.52 2.69 4.54
N THR A 24 4.24 2.54 4.83
CA THR A 24 3.44 1.42 4.30
C THR A 24 3.50 1.47 2.78
N GLU A 25 4.02 0.41 2.16
CA GLU A 25 4.00 0.26 0.70
C GLU A 25 2.55 0.30 0.23
N SER A 26 2.20 1.32 -0.56
CA SER A 26 0.85 1.46 -1.08
C SER A 26 0.71 0.61 -2.34
N HIS A 27 -0.45 -0.01 -2.55
CA HIS A 27 -0.77 -0.88 -3.69
C HIS A 27 -0.15 -2.29 -3.67
N SER A 28 0.11 -2.88 -2.50
CA SER A 28 0.42 -4.30 -2.41
C SER A 28 -0.84 -5.12 -2.69
N ASN A 29 -1.09 -5.49 -3.94
CA ASN A 29 -2.20 -6.37 -4.28
C ASN A 29 -1.94 -7.81 -3.81
N VAL A 30 -3.01 -8.59 -3.65
CA VAL A 30 -2.91 -9.96 -3.11
C VAL A 30 -2.00 -10.83 -3.97
N ARG A 31 -2.00 -10.63 -5.29
CA ARG A 31 -1.10 -11.38 -6.18
C ARG A 31 0.37 -10.91 -6.09
N SER A 32 0.69 -9.67 -5.70
CA SER A 32 2.07 -9.23 -5.42
C SER A 32 2.58 -9.89 -4.15
N VAL A 33 1.76 -9.90 -3.09
CA VAL A 33 2.07 -10.61 -1.85
C VAL A 33 2.27 -12.11 -2.11
N GLY A 34 1.41 -12.72 -2.92
CA GLY A 34 1.56 -14.12 -3.34
C GLY A 34 2.80 -14.42 -4.20
N MET A 35 3.36 -13.40 -4.87
CA MET A 35 4.62 -13.49 -5.63
C MET A 35 5.85 -13.04 -4.80
N GLY A 36 5.71 -12.87 -3.48
CA GLY A 36 6.81 -12.44 -2.61
C GLY A 36 7.20 -10.97 -2.78
N GLY A 37 6.26 -10.11 -3.19
CA GLY A 37 6.47 -8.68 -3.40
C GLY A 37 7.02 -8.31 -4.79
N VAL A 38 7.19 -9.29 -5.69
CA VAL A 38 7.80 -9.07 -7.01
C VAL A 38 6.72 -9.02 -8.09
N TRP A 39 6.30 -7.82 -8.51
CA TRP A 39 5.26 -7.65 -9.55
C TRP A 39 5.66 -6.72 -10.71
N MET A 40 6.53 -5.73 -10.50
CA MET A 40 6.76 -4.60 -11.42
C MET A 40 7.13 -4.98 -12.87
N SER A 41 7.80 -6.10 -13.08
CA SER A 41 8.28 -6.51 -14.41
C SER A 41 7.24 -7.28 -15.25
N ILE A 42 6.14 -7.75 -14.65
CA ILE A 42 5.19 -8.67 -15.28
C ILE A 42 3.89 -7.94 -15.69
N VAL A 43 3.64 -6.77 -15.12
CA VAL A 43 2.40 -6.03 -15.37
C VAL A 43 2.33 -5.54 -16.82
N ASN A 44 1.17 -5.72 -17.45
CA ASN A 44 0.95 -5.41 -18.87
C ASN A 44 -0.48 -4.94 -19.16
N ASN A 45 -1.20 -4.48 -18.13
CA ASN A 45 -2.59 -4.05 -18.19
C ASN A 45 -2.76 -2.73 -17.42
N GLN A 46 -4.00 -2.31 -17.15
CA GLN A 46 -4.31 -1.08 -16.42
C GLN A 46 -3.64 -1.01 -15.03
N ASP A 47 -3.26 -2.14 -14.42
CA ASP A 47 -2.56 -2.14 -13.13
C ASP A 47 -1.12 -1.60 -13.23
N ALA A 48 -0.57 -1.51 -14.45
CA ALA A 48 0.73 -0.88 -14.71
C ALA A 48 0.76 0.56 -14.22
N LEU A 49 -0.38 1.27 -14.26
CA LEU A 49 -0.51 2.63 -13.73
C LEU A 49 -0.07 2.75 -12.26
N PHE A 50 -0.36 1.74 -11.44
CA PHE A 50 -0.13 1.79 -10.00
C PHE A 50 1.26 1.29 -9.61
N VAL A 51 1.80 0.35 -10.39
CA VAL A 51 3.01 -0.41 -10.03
C VAL A 51 4.22 -0.04 -10.90
N ASN A 52 4.04 0.12 -12.21
CA ASN A 52 5.12 0.45 -13.15
C ASN A 52 4.57 1.21 -14.37
N PRO A 53 4.57 2.56 -14.35
CA PRO A 53 4.00 3.34 -15.44
C PRO A 53 4.72 3.13 -16.79
N ALA A 54 5.98 2.68 -16.81
CA ALA A 54 6.69 2.38 -18.06
C ALA A 54 6.06 1.21 -18.82
N ALA A 55 5.39 0.29 -18.11
CA ALA A 55 4.70 -0.84 -18.71
C ALA A 55 3.38 -0.45 -19.42
N LEU A 56 2.90 0.79 -19.29
CA LEU A 56 1.77 1.29 -20.08
C LEU A 56 2.06 1.31 -21.59
N SER A 57 3.34 1.30 -22.00
CA SER A 57 3.74 1.20 -23.41
C SER A 57 3.42 -0.17 -24.03
N LYS A 58 3.22 -1.20 -23.19
CA LYS A 58 2.93 -2.58 -23.63
C LYS A 58 1.44 -2.82 -23.87
N ILE A 59 0.57 -1.91 -23.45
CA ILE A 59 -0.88 -2.05 -23.60
C ILE A 59 -1.25 -1.81 -25.07
N SER A 60 -1.65 -2.87 -25.76
CA SER A 60 -2.12 -2.82 -27.14
C SER A 60 -3.65 -2.71 -27.19
N GLY A 61 -4.19 -1.53 -26.89
CA GLY A 61 -5.61 -1.23 -27.08
C GLY A 61 -6.25 -0.55 -25.88
N PHE A 62 -7.58 -0.64 -25.81
CA PHE A 62 -8.37 -0.13 -24.70
C PHE A 62 -8.54 -1.22 -23.64
N ASP A 63 -8.15 -0.91 -22.41
CA ASP A 63 -8.32 -1.75 -21.24
C ASP A 63 -9.11 -0.96 -20.19
N TRP A 64 -10.21 -1.53 -19.70
CA TRP A 64 -10.99 -0.92 -18.64
C TRP A 64 -11.36 -1.95 -17.59
N ASN A 65 -10.94 -1.66 -16.37
CA ASN A 65 -11.33 -2.39 -15.18
C ASN A 65 -12.36 -1.56 -14.40
N VAL A 66 -13.63 -1.98 -14.45
CA VAL A 66 -14.75 -1.29 -13.81
C VAL A 66 -14.66 -1.34 -12.29
N LEU A 67 -14.29 -2.51 -11.75
CA LEU A 67 -14.12 -2.72 -10.32
C LEU A 67 -13.28 -3.97 -10.10
N ASN A 68 -12.15 -3.81 -9.45
CA ASN A 68 -11.36 -4.88 -8.89
C ASN A 68 -11.33 -4.72 -7.38
N ALA A 69 -11.97 -5.65 -6.68
CA ALA A 69 -12.00 -5.70 -5.23
C ALA A 69 -11.20 -6.90 -4.73
N GLU A 70 -10.29 -6.66 -3.80
CA GLU A 70 -9.41 -7.65 -3.21
C GLU A 70 -9.53 -7.59 -1.68
N ILE A 71 -9.49 -8.75 -1.03
CA ILE A 71 -9.42 -8.86 0.43
C ILE A 71 -8.36 -9.90 0.80
N GLY A 72 -7.50 -9.56 1.76
CA GLY A 72 -6.40 -10.40 2.24
C GLY A 72 -6.38 -10.48 3.77
N ILE A 73 -6.00 -11.63 4.30
CA ILE A 73 -5.81 -11.90 5.73
C ILE A 73 -4.59 -12.78 5.96
N ASN A 74 -3.94 -12.64 7.12
CA ASN A 74 -2.77 -13.43 7.48
C ASN A 74 -3.06 -14.92 7.71
N GLY A 75 -2.97 -15.74 6.67
CA GLY A 75 -2.98 -17.19 6.79
C GLY A 75 -4.33 -17.80 7.16
N LEU A 76 -4.50 -19.08 6.83
CA LEU A 76 -5.73 -19.83 7.13
C LEU A 76 -5.89 -20.09 8.64
N GLY A 77 -4.77 -20.26 9.36
CA GLY A 77 -4.78 -20.53 10.80
C GLY A 77 -5.32 -19.38 11.64
N THR A 78 -5.04 -18.12 11.27
CA THR A 78 -5.58 -16.95 11.99
C THR A 78 -7.09 -16.82 11.81
N TYR A 79 -7.64 -17.23 10.67
CA TYR A 79 -9.09 -17.26 10.47
C TYR A 79 -9.77 -18.31 11.36
N ASP A 80 -9.20 -19.51 11.46
CA ASP A 80 -9.73 -20.57 12.32
C ASP A 80 -9.58 -20.24 13.81
N GLU A 81 -8.47 -19.60 14.19
CA GLU A 81 -8.25 -19.08 15.55
C GLU A 81 -9.23 -17.96 15.90
N LEU A 82 -9.50 -17.02 14.98
CA LEU A 82 -10.50 -15.97 15.15
C LEU A 82 -11.91 -16.53 15.35
N LYS A 83 -12.27 -17.61 14.64
CA LYS A 83 -13.55 -18.31 14.82
C LYS A 83 -13.67 -19.02 16.16
N GLY A 84 -12.55 -19.45 16.73
CA GLY A 84 -12.49 -20.20 18.00
C GLY A 84 -12.56 -19.33 19.26
N ILE A 85 -12.49 -18.00 19.12
CA ILE A 85 -12.52 -17.08 20.26
C ILE A 85 -13.93 -16.97 20.82
N ASN A 86 -14.06 -17.25 22.11
CA ASN A 86 -15.29 -16.99 22.84
C ASN A 86 -15.12 -15.67 23.59
N THR A 87 -15.86 -14.64 23.18
CA THR A 87 -15.82 -13.30 23.78
C THR A 87 -16.19 -13.24 25.26
N SER A 88 -16.74 -14.33 25.80
CA SER A 88 -17.09 -14.47 27.21
C SER A 88 -16.01 -15.15 28.07
N ASN A 89 -14.92 -15.67 27.47
CA ASN A 89 -13.84 -16.35 28.18
C ASN A 89 -12.47 -15.70 27.87
N PRO A 90 -11.87 -14.96 28.84
CA PRO A 90 -10.57 -14.31 28.72
C PRO A 90 -9.40 -15.24 28.36
N ASN A 91 -9.51 -16.56 28.61
CA ASN A 91 -8.46 -17.52 28.28
C ASN A 91 -8.45 -17.91 26.79
N SER A 92 -9.51 -17.62 26.03
CA SER A 92 -9.60 -17.94 24.60
C SER A 92 -8.75 -17.03 23.71
N TYR A 93 -8.29 -15.89 24.24
CA TYR A 93 -7.39 -14.96 23.55
C TYR A 93 -5.91 -15.37 23.63
N SER A 94 -5.60 -16.42 24.39
CA SER A 94 -4.21 -16.86 24.62
C SER A 94 -3.46 -17.23 23.33
N ALA A 95 -4.19 -17.74 22.34
CA ALA A 95 -3.66 -18.10 21.02
C ALA A 95 -3.32 -16.88 20.13
N LEU A 96 -3.82 -15.69 20.48
CA LEU A 96 -3.61 -14.45 19.73
C LEU A 96 -2.48 -13.58 20.29
N TYR A 97 -1.99 -13.84 21.51
CA TYR A 97 -0.91 -13.03 22.09
C TYR A 97 0.36 -13.10 21.24
N GLY A 98 0.93 -11.94 20.93
CA GLY A 98 2.15 -11.83 20.11
C GLY A 98 1.97 -12.20 18.64
N LYS A 99 0.72 -12.39 18.17
CA LYS A 99 0.42 -12.55 16.75
C LYS A 99 -0.12 -11.24 16.19
N GLN A 100 0.45 -10.81 15.07
CA GLN A 100 -0.06 -9.71 14.28
C GLN A 100 -1.07 -10.23 13.26
N ILE A 101 -2.32 -9.82 13.43
CA ILE A 101 -3.40 -10.09 12.47
C ILE A 101 -3.46 -8.90 11.52
N TRP A 102 -3.18 -9.14 10.24
CA TRP A 102 -3.34 -8.15 9.19
C TRP A 102 -4.59 -8.47 8.37
N LEU A 103 -5.38 -7.44 8.08
CA LEU A 103 -6.50 -7.44 7.15
C LEU A 103 -6.25 -6.33 6.13
N HIS A 104 -6.28 -6.69 4.85
CA HIS A 104 -6.17 -5.76 3.74
C HIS A 104 -7.40 -5.85 2.87
N ALA A 105 -7.93 -4.69 2.48
CA ALA A 105 -9.01 -4.59 1.51
C ALA A 105 -8.66 -3.52 0.48
N ASN A 106 -8.78 -3.84 -0.80
CA ASN A 106 -8.52 -2.93 -1.90
C ASN A 106 -9.71 -2.93 -2.85
N ALA A 107 -10.08 -1.76 -3.36
CA ALA A 107 -11.02 -1.59 -4.45
C ALA A 107 -10.45 -0.57 -5.43
N LYS A 108 -10.28 -0.94 -6.70
CA LYS A 108 -9.74 -0.04 -7.74
C LYS A 108 -10.53 -0.13 -9.03
N THR A 109 -10.56 0.98 -9.75
CA THR A 109 -11.02 1.07 -11.14
C THR A 109 -10.02 1.87 -11.93
N ALA A 110 -9.69 1.38 -13.12
CA ALA A 110 -8.71 2.04 -13.97
C ALA A 110 -9.04 1.80 -15.43
N ILE A 111 -8.78 2.83 -16.23
CA ILE A 111 -8.90 2.85 -17.67
C ILE A 111 -7.51 3.12 -18.24
N ALA A 112 -7.10 2.30 -19.20
CA ALA A 112 -5.84 2.42 -19.87
C ALA A 112 -6.04 2.35 -21.39
N VAL A 113 -5.33 3.22 -22.08
CA VAL A 113 -5.13 3.21 -23.53
C VAL A 113 -3.63 3.13 -23.78
N PRO A 114 -3.16 2.90 -25.02
CA PRO A 114 -1.73 2.81 -25.27
C PRO A 114 -1.03 4.08 -24.79
N ASN A 115 -0.03 3.93 -23.92
CA ASN A 115 0.78 5.00 -23.33
C ASN A 115 0.09 5.95 -22.35
N LEU A 116 -1.18 5.75 -21.99
CA LEU A 116 -1.89 6.63 -21.05
C LEU A 116 -2.88 5.83 -20.21
N ALA A 117 -2.89 6.06 -18.90
CA ALA A 117 -3.88 5.46 -18.02
C ALA A 117 -4.31 6.42 -16.92
N PHE A 118 -5.54 6.23 -16.48
CA PHE A 118 -6.16 6.93 -15.37
C PHE A 118 -6.81 5.89 -14.46
N GLY A 119 -6.71 6.09 -13.16
CA GLY A 119 -7.30 5.16 -12.20
C GLY A 119 -7.60 5.83 -10.88
N VAL A 120 -8.59 5.29 -10.21
CA VAL A 120 -8.90 5.63 -8.82
C VAL A 120 -8.88 4.34 -8.00
N TYR A 121 -8.45 4.46 -6.77
CA TYR A 121 -8.35 3.33 -5.86
C TYR A 121 -8.74 3.75 -4.45
N ASN A 122 -9.22 2.76 -3.72
CA ASN A 122 -9.42 2.80 -2.30
C ASN A 122 -8.76 1.57 -1.69
N GLU A 123 -7.90 1.79 -0.71
CA GLU A 123 -7.16 0.73 -0.04
C GLU A 123 -7.35 0.93 1.47
N SER A 124 -7.55 -0.14 2.20
CA SER A 124 -7.74 -0.12 3.65
C SER A 124 -6.94 -1.26 4.26
N ASN A 125 -6.08 -0.90 5.19
CA ASN A 125 -5.22 -1.80 5.95
C ASN A 125 -5.55 -1.67 7.43
N VAL A 126 -5.85 -2.80 8.06
CA VAL A 126 -6.04 -2.92 9.50
C VAL A 126 -5.02 -3.93 9.99
N SER A 127 -4.18 -3.56 10.95
CA SER A 127 -3.39 -4.52 11.70
C SER A 127 -3.76 -4.47 13.18
N LEU A 128 -3.89 -5.65 13.77
CA LEU A 128 -4.24 -5.86 15.16
C LEU A 128 -3.13 -6.69 15.80
N GLU A 129 -2.59 -6.19 16.90
CA GLU A 129 -1.63 -6.93 17.70
C GLU A 129 -2.05 -6.93 19.16
N LEU A 130 -2.15 -8.13 19.75
CA LEU A 130 -2.50 -8.28 21.15
C LEU A 130 -1.23 -8.35 22.00
N HIS A 131 -1.04 -7.32 22.81
CA HIS A 131 0.06 -7.22 23.74
C HIS A 131 -0.39 -7.55 25.17
N ASN A 132 0.55 -8.08 25.95
CA ASN A 132 0.50 -8.27 27.40
C ASN A 132 -0.66 -9.15 27.95
N PRO A 133 -0.38 -10.38 28.42
CA PRO A 133 -1.40 -11.25 29.00
C PRO A 133 -1.94 -10.77 30.37
N ALA A 134 -1.26 -9.86 31.06
CA ALA A 134 -1.71 -9.31 32.35
C ALA A 134 -2.70 -8.14 32.20
N PHE A 135 -2.63 -7.41 31.08
CA PHE A 135 -3.54 -6.32 30.70
C PHE A 135 -3.75 -6.38 29.18
N PRO A 136 -4.71 -7.17 28.67
CA PRO A 136 -4.90 -7.35 27.24
C PRO A 136 -5.33 -6.04 26.59
N GLN A 137 -4.46 -5.49 25.75
CA GLN A 137 -4.74 -4.31 24.94
C GLN A 137 -4.49 -4.65 23.48
N PHE A 138 -5.47 -4.36 22.61
CA PHE A 138 -5.27 -4.47 21.17
C PHE A 138 -4.68 -3.17 20.65
N GLN A 139 -3.41 -3.22 20.27
CA GLN A 139 -2.82 -2.17 19.47
C GLN A 139 -3.39 -2.30 18.06
N THR A 140 -4.24 -1.34 17.68
CA THR A 140 -4.89 -1.31 16.37
C THR A 140 -4.24 -0.22 15.52
N HIS A 141 -3.66 -0.63 14.41
CA HIS A 141 -3.20 0.28 13.38
C HIS A 141 -4.20 0.25 12.23
N PHE A 142 -4.80 1.40 11.93
CA PHE A 142 -5.72 1.53 10.80
C PHE A 142 -5.20 2.59 9.86
N ILE A 143 -5.09 2.23 8.58
CA ILE A 143 -4.82 3.17 7.50
C ILE A 143 -5.81 2.89 6.38
N SER A 144 -6.39 3.95 5.83
CA SER A 144 -7.15 3.86 4.60
C SER A 144 -6.79 5.00 3.65
N ASP A 145 -6.54 4.62 2.42
CA ASP A 145 -6.07 5.46 1.35
C ASP A 145 -7.15 5.54 0.28
N ASN A 146 -7.44 6.76 -0.15
CA ASN A 146 -8.20 7.00 -1.36
C ASN A 146 -7.33 7.83 -2.28
N GLY A 147 -7.10 7.33 -3.49
CA GLY A 147 -6.22 8.01 -4.41
C GLY A 147 -6.70 8.01 -5.84
N VAL A 148 -6.20 9.01 -6.56
CA VAL A 148 -6.35 9.17 -8.00
C VAL A 148 -4.96 9.15 -8.60
N VAL A 149 -4.81 8.40 -9.69
CA VAL A 149 -3.54 8.24 -10.40
C VAL A 149 -3.75 8.52 -11.88
N LEU A 150 -2.83 9.29 -12.45
CA LEU A 150 -2.74 9.56 -13.87
C LEU A 150 -1.32 9.24 -14.32
N GLY A 151 -1.15 8.44 -15.36
CA GLY A 151 0.17 8.02 -15.79
C GLY A 151 0.28 7.89 -17.29
N GLY A 152 1.48 8.13 -17.80
CA GLY A 152 1.79 7.97 -19.20
C GLY A 152 3.13 7.27 -19.41
N ALA A 153 3.26 6.60 -20.54
CA ALA A 153 4.50 5.98 -20.99
C ALA A 153 4.99 6.57 -22.31
N PHE A 154 6.27 6.40 -22.56
CA PHE A 154 6.90 6.75 -23.82
C PHE A 154 8.03 5.78 -24.13
N ASN A 155 8.24 5.49 -25.41
CA ASN A 155 9.36 4.67 -25.83
C ASN A 155 10.60 5.56 -25.97
N VAL A 156 11.66 5.23 -25.22
CA VAL A 156 12.93 5.97 -25.26
C VAL A 156 13.80 5.44 -26.40
N MET A 157 13.86 4.11 -26.53
CA MET A 157 14.61 3.41 -27.58
C MET A 157 13.98 2.03 -27.83
N PRO A 158 14.27 1.33 -28.93
CA PRO A 158 13.75 -0.01 -29.16
C PRO A 158 14.07 -0.95 -27.99
N GLY A 159 13.03 -1.50 -27.36
CA GLY A 159 13.15 -2.35 -26.18
C GLY A 159 13.24 -1.61 -24.83
N VAL A 160 13.27 -0.27 -24.79
CA VAL A 160 13.27 0.51 -23.54
C VAL A 160 12.14 1.52 -23.52
N SER A 161 11.31 1.43 -22.49
CA SER A 161 10.18 2.31 -22.23
C SER A 161 10.42 3.08 -20.94
N GLY A 162 10.02 4.36 -20.93
CA GLY A 162 9.93 5.19 -19.74
C GLY A 162 8.47 5.46 -19.40
N GLY A 163 8.19 5.75 -18.13
CA GLY A 163 6.86 6.13 -17.69
C GLY A 163 6.90 7.06 -16.50
N ILE A 164 5.87 7.90 -16.41
CA ILE A 164 5.66 8.86 -15.34
C ILE A 164 4.22 8.70 -14.84
N ALA A 165 4.02 8.66 -13.53
CA ALA A 165 2.70 8.72 -12.92
C ALA A 165 2.62 9.82 -11.87
N LEU A 166 1.48 10.52 -11.85
CA LEU A 166 1.10 11.50 -10.86
C LEU A 166 0.03 10.88 -9.97
N LYS A 167 0.21 10.97 -8.67
CA LYS A 167 -0.68 10.39 -7.66
C LYS A 167 -1.16 11.49 -6.72
N GLN A 168 -2.45 11.54 -6.44
CA GLN A 168 -2.98 12.27 -5.30
C GLN A 168 -3.58 11.26 -4.34
N ILE A 169 -3.13 11.26 -3.09
CA ILE A 169 -3.52 10.29 -2.08
C ILE A 169 -4.10 11.04 -0.89
N SER A 170 -5.34 10.73 -0.54
CA SER A 170 -5.99 11.16 0.70
C SER A 170 -5.92 9.99 1.67
N ARG A 171 -5.12 10.12 2.72
CA ARG A 171 -4.95 9.10 3.77
C ARG A 171 -5.70 9.52 5.02
N TRP A 172 -6.42 8.59 5.62
CA TRP A 172 -6.89 8.71 7.00
C TRP A 172 -6.47 7.49 7.81
N GLY A 173 -6.18 7.68 9.09
CA GLY A 173 -5.71 6.58 9.91
C GLY A 173 -4.88 6.99 11.11
N GLY A 174 -4.34 6.01 11.80
CA GLY A 174 -3.44 6.20 12.93
C GLY A 174 -3.39 4.97 13.82
N ASP A 175 -2.59 5.10 14.87
CA ASP A 175 -2.46 4.10 15.93
C ASP A 175 -3.43 4.43 17.07
N LYS A 176 -4.24 3.45 17.46
CA LYS A 176 -5.04 3.52 18.68
C LYS A 176 -5.09 2.18 19.39
N ASP A 177 -4.95 2.23 20.71
CA ASP A 177 -5.23 1.10 21.57
C ASP A 177 -6.75 0.98 21.74
N ILE A 178 -7.33 -0.08 21.19
CA ILE A 178 -8.76 -0.34 21.30
C ILE A 178 -8.97 -1.39 22.39
N ASP A 179 -9.82 -1.07 23.36
CA ASP A 179 -10.21 -2.01 24.41
C ASP A 179 -11.18 -3.08 23.86
N LEU A 180 -11.04 -4.30 24.36
CA LEU A 180 -11.81 -5.50 24.00
C LEU A 180 -13.32 -5.29 24.01
N GLY A 181 -13.81 -4.43 24.91
CA GLY A 181 -15.23 -4.10 25.04
C GLY A 181 -15.86 -3.41 23.81
N VAL A 182 -15.06 -2.67 23.02
CA VAL A 182 -15.55 -1.95 21.83
C VAL A 182 -15.68 -2.88 20.62
N LEU A 183 -14.79 -3.87 20.50
CA LEU A 183 -14.82 -4.90 19.46
C LEU A 183 -15.94 -5.93 19.70
N ALA A 184 -16.15 -6.33 20.97
CA ALA A 184 -17.21 -7.27 21.36
C ALA A 184 -18.63 -6.68 21.25
N GLY A 185 -18.76 -5.35 21.29
CA GLY A 185 -20.04 -4.63 21.18
C GLY A 185 -20.59 -4.48 19.76
N GLY A 186 -19.90 -5.00 18.73
CA GLY A 186 -20.38 -5.01 17.33
C GLY A 186 -20.45 -3.64 16.64
N ASN A 187 -19.88 -2.59 17.24
CA ASN A 187 -20.00 -1.21 16.77
C ASN A 187 -18.84 -0.80 15.85
N ILE A 188 -18.49 -1.68 14.90
CA ILE A 188 -17.37 -1.53 13.96
C ILE A 188 -17.55 -0.30 13.04
N GLY A 189 -18.79 0.17 12.86
CA GLY A 189 -19.12 1.38 12.11
C GLY A 189 -18.54 2.68 12.68
N ASN A 190 -18.19 2.72 13.98
CA ASN A 190 -17.67 3.91 14.66
C ASN A 190 -16.14 3.94 14.79
N ILE A 191 -15.42 2.91 14.34
CA ILE A 191 -13.95 2.87 14.45
C ILE A 191 -13.32 3.92 13.52
N GLY A 192 -13.86 4.09 12.31
CA GLY A 192 -13.38 5.11 11.36
C GLY A 192 -13.52 6.55 11.87
N ASP A 193 -14.58 6.84 12.61
CA ASP A 193 -14.84 8.17 13.19
C ASP A 193 -13.90 8.53 14.35
N GLN A 194 -13.21 7.53 14.92
CA GLN A 194 -12.22 7.76 15.96
C GLN A 194 -10.85 8.18 15.40
N PHE A 195 -10.60 8.03 14.10
CA PHE A 195 -9.35 8.46 13.47
C PHE A 195 -9.52 9.84 12.82
N ALA A 196 -9.17 10.88 13.57
CA ALA A 196 -9.28 12.28 13.14
C ALA A 196 -8.16 12.73 12.19
N ASN A 197 -7.08 11.96 12.09
CA ASN A 197 -5.93 12.32 11.26
C ASN A 197 -6.23 12.05 9.80
N LYS A 198 -6.48 13.12 9.05
CA LYS A 198 -6.68 13.12 7.61
C LYS A 198 -5.56 13.93 6.96
N GLY A 199 -4.89 13.33 5.99
CA GLY A 199 -3.81 13.95 5.22
C GLY A 199 -4.08 13.84 3.73
N ARG A 200 -3.60 14.82 2.96
CA ARG A 200 -3.53 14.76 1.51
C ARG A 200 -2.08 14.91 1.06
N ALA A 201 -1.65 14.01 0.19
CA ALA A 201 -0.31 13.99 -0.37
C ALA A 201 -0.37 13.89 -1.89
N TYR A 202 0.66 14.41 -2.54
CA TYR A 202 0.88 14.28 -3.97
C TYR A 202 2.20 13.54 -4.18
N GLY A 203 2.19 12.56 -5.08
CA GLY A 203 3.35 11.74 -5.44
C GLY A 203 3.61 11.79 -6.94
N VAL A 204 4.87 11.59 -7.29
CA VAL A 204 5.32 11.44 -8.68
C VAL A 204 6.18 10.20 -8.76
N ASP A 205 5.80 9.26 -9.62
CA ASP A 205 6.58 8.06 -9.89
C ASP A 205 7.21 8.17 -11.26
N ILE A 206 8.46 7.71 -11.35
CA ILE A 206 9.20 7.65 -12.61
C ILE A 206 9.72 6.22 -12.71
N ALA A 207 9.46 5.58 -13.85
CA ALA A 207 9.89 4.21 -14.10
C ALA A 207 10.59 4.09 -15.45
N LEU A 208 11.50 3.12 -15.53
CA LEU A 208 12.16 2.69 -16.75
C LEU A 208 12.05 1.17 -16.83
N GLN A 209 11.70 0.67 -18.00
CA GLN A 209 11.56 -0.75 -18.25
C GLN A 209 12.32 -1.11 -19.52
N THR A 210 13.09 -2.20 -19.46
CA THR A 210 13.79 -2.76 -20.63
C THR A 210 13.36 -4.20 -20.87
N VAL A 211 13.14 -4.54 -22.13
CA VAL A 211 12.84 -5.89 -22.59
C VAL A 211 14.00 -6.36 -23.46
N LEU A 212 14.71 -7.37 -23.00
CA LEU A 212 15.86 -7.91 -23.74
C LEU A 212 15.36 -8.80 -24.89
N PRO A 213 15.82 -8.59 -26.13
CA PRO A 213 15.52 -9.47 -27.25
C PRO A 213 16.29 -10.79 -27.10
N SER A 214 15.72 -11.72 -26.35
CA SER A 214 16.18 -13.09 -26.14
C SER A 214 14.99 -14.02 -26.45
N PRO A 215 15.21 -15.30 -26.81
CA PRO A 215 14.12 -16.28 -26.96
C PRO A 215 13.17 -16.34 -25.75
N PHE A 216 13.63 -15.91 -24.56
CA PHE A 216 12.81 -15.83 -23.34
C PHE A 216 12.28 -14.43 -23.01
N SER A 217 12.60 -13.41 -23.81
CA SER A 217 12.17 -12.00 -23.68
C SER A 217 12.06 -11.49 -22.23
N PRO A 218 13.13 -11.62 -21.41
CA PRO A 218 13.08 -11.22 -20.01
C PRO A 218 12.88 -9.70 -19.92
N THR A 219 12.00 -9.31 -19.00
CA THR A 219 11.70 -7.90 -18.72
C THR A 219 12.38 -7.49 -17.41
N LEU A 220 13.12 -6.38 -17.44
CA LEU A 220 13.73 -5.74 -16.28
C LEU A 220 13.03 -4.39 -16.07
N SER A 221 12.72 -4.05 -14.82
CA SER A 221 11.92 -2.88 -14.44
C SER A 221 12.33 -2.37 -13.07
#